data_AF-A0AA87U6Y5-F1
#
_entry.id   AF-A0AA87U6Y5-F1
#
_cell.length_a   1.000
_cell.length_b   1.000
_cell.length_c   1.000
_cell.angle_alpha   90.00
_cell.angle_beta   90.00
_cell.angle_gamma   90.00
#
_symmetry.space_group_name_H-M   'P 1'
#
loop_
_entity.id
_entity.type
_entity.pdbx_description
1 polymer ?
#
loop_
_entity_poly.entity_id
_entity_poly.type
_entity_poly.pdbx_seq_one_letter_code
_entity_poly.pdbx_strand_id
1 'polypeptide(L)' 'MTDLTAPEHQHSEAVVEAAQWLADQNPVPQPVIPSLRNHFGLSALEACEAAALATKYRVFRKAHG' A
#
# COMPACT_ATOMS: atom_id res chain seq x y z
N MET A 1 -23.59 -0.95 18.54
CA MET A 1 -22.39 -1.37 17.78
C MET A 1 -22.44 -0.61 16.48
N THR A 2 -21.60 0.40 16.32
CA THR A 2 -21.51 1.14 15.06
C THR A 2 -20.84 0.24 14.04
N ASP A 3 -21.66 -0.39 13.20
CA ASP A 3 -21.24 -0.99 11.93
C ASP A 3 -20.49 0.09 11.13
N LEU A 4 -19.16 0.03 11.16
CA LEU A 4 -18.31 0.83 10.29
C LEU A 4 -18.48 0.25 8.88
N THR A 5 -19.41 0.86 8.17
CA THR A 5 -19.90 0.46 6.85
C THR A 5 -18.77 0.20 5.86
N ALA A 6 -19.06 -0.73 4.94
CA ALA A 6 -18.21 -1.33 3.91
C ALA A 6 -17.20 -0.47 3.10
N PRO A 7 -17.35 0.84 2.83
CA PRO A 7 -16.36 1.57 2.02
C PRO A 7 -15.04 1.88 2.73
N GLU A 8 -15.04 2.29 4.01
CA GLU A 8 -13.78 2.69 4.68
C GLU A 8 -12.82 1.51 4.87
N HIS A 9 -13.38 0.32 5.08
CA HIS A 9 -12.61 -0.91 5.17
C HIS A 9 -12.01 -1.31 3.80
N GLN A 10 -12.79 -1.16 2.72
CA GLN A 10 -12.36 -1.44 1.34
C GLN A 10 -11.19 -0.56 0.86
N HIS A 11 -11.15 0.69 1.32
CA HIS A 11 -10.04 1.58 1.01
C HIS A 11 -8.79 1.20 1.82
N SER A 12 -8.98 0.86 3.09
CA SER A 12 -7.90 0.43 3.99
C SER A 12 -7.22 -0.87 3.52
N GLU A 13 -8.01 -1.85 3.05
CA GLU A 13 -7.47 -3.10 2.51
C GLU A 13 -6.68 -2.88 1.20
N ALA A 14 -7.16 -2.03 0.29
CA ALA A 14 -6.47 -1.73 -0.96
C ALA A 14 -5.11 -1.03 -0.72
N VAL A 15 -5.04 -0.13 0.26
CA VAL A 15 -3.77 0.52 0.68
C VAL A 15 -2.78 -0.50 1.25
N VAL A 16 -3.26 -1.43 2.09
CA VAL A 16 -2.41 -2.48 2.68
C VAL A 16 -1.89 -3.44 1.60
N GLU A 17 -2.76 -3.89 0.69
CA GLU A 17 -2.37 -4.76 -0.42
C GLU A 17 -1.32 -4.10 -1.31
N ALA A 18 -1.56 -2.85 -1.72
CA ALA A 18 -0.63 -2.08 -2.53
C ALA A 18 0.73 -1.88 -1.82
N ALA A 19 0.72 -1.67 -0.50
CA ALA A 19 1.94 -1.54 0.28
C ALA A 19 2.72 -2.86 0.37
N GLN A 20 2.03 -3.98 0.56
CA GLN A 20 2.65 -5.31 0.60
C GLN A 20 3.26 -5.68 -0.75
N TRP A 21 2.51 -5.45 -1.84
CA TRP A 21 2.98 -5.64 -3.21
C TRP A 21 4.23 -4.79 -3.48
N LEU A 22 4.18 -3.50 -3.13
CA LEU A 22 5.30 -2.59 -3.33
C LEU A 22 6.51 -3.05 -2.53
N ALA A 23 6.35 -3.48 -1.28
CA ALA A 23 7.45 -3.94 -0.43
C ALA A 23 8.16 -5.19 -1.01
N ASP A 24 7.46 -5.98 -1.81
CA ASP A 24 7.98 -7.16 -2.50
C ASP A 24 8.77 -6.82 -3.78
N GLN A 25 8.47 -5.69 -4.42
CA GLN A 25 9.11 -5.34 -5.70
C GLN A 25 10.62 -5.11 -5.55
N ASN A 26 11.40 -5.84 -6.36
CA ASN A 26 12.83 -5.67 -6.56
C ASN A 26 13.19 -5.91 -8.05
N PRO A 27 13.55 -4.88 -8.83
CA PRO A 27 13.74 -3.49 -8.43
C PRO A 27 12.43 -2.75 -8.13
N VAL A 28 12.52 -1.66 -7.36
CA VAL A 28 11.34 -0.84 -7.03
C VAL A 28 10.79 -0.18 -8.30
N PRO A 29 9.48 -0.28 -8.60
CA PRO A 29 8.89 0.34 -9.77
C PRO A 29 9.00 1.86 -9.69
N GLN A 30 9.39 2.48 -10.81
CA GLN A 30 9.47 3.94 -10.92
C GLN A 30 8.62 4.42 -12.11
N PRO A 31 7.76 5.44 -11.92
CA PRO A 31 7.49 6.17 -10.67
C PRO A 31 6.52 5.41 -9.73
N VAL A 32 6.81 5.40 -8.42
CA VAL A 32 6.08 4.60 -7.41
C VAL A 32 4.59 4.96 -7.34
N ILE A 33 4.26 6.24 -7.13
CA ILE A 33 2.88 6.67 -6.90
C ILE A 33 1.97 6.41 -8.11
N PRO A 34 2.34 6.76 -9.35
CA PRO A 34 1.55 6.40 -10.53
C PRO A 34 1.40 4.88 -10.71
N SER A 35 2.43 4.10 -10.38
CA SER A 35 2.35 2.64 -10.46
C SER A 35 1.29 2.10 -9.50
N LEU A 36 1.26 2.54 -8.24
CA LEU A 36 0.26 2.12 -7.26
C LEU A 36 -1.15 2.53 -7.68
N ARG A 37 -1.32 3.76 -8.16
CA ARG A 37 -2.63 4.26 -8.61
C ARG A 37 -3.17 3.47 -9.80
N ASN A 38 -2.31 3.16 -10.77
CA ASN A 38 -2.72 2.40 -11.96
C ASN A 38 -3.00 0.92 -11.66
N HIS A 39 -2.25 0.32 -10.74
CA HIS A 39 -2.41 -1.11 -10.41
C HIS A 39 -3.62 -1.37 -9.50
N PHE A 40 -3.86 -0.49 -8.53
CA PHE A 40 -4.82 -0.72 -7.45
C PHE A 40 -6.00 0.25 -7.45
N GLY A 41 -6.07 1.18 -8.42
CA GLY A 41 -7.15 2.17 -8.51
C GLY A 41 -7.15 3.22 -7.40
N LEU A 42 -6.03 3.37 -6.67
CA LEU A 42 -5.92 4.24 -5.51
C LEU A 42 -5.98 5.73 -5.88
N SER A 43 -6.49 6.54 -4.96
CA SER A 43 -6.28 7.99 -4.97
C SER A 43 -4.80 8.32 -4.73
N ALA A 44 -4.43 9.59 -4.97
CA ALA A 44 -3.07 10.04 -4.71
C ALA A 44 -2.69 9.98 -3.22
N LEU A 45 -3.65 10.19 -2.31
CA LEU A 45 -3.43 10.10 -0.87
C LEU A 45 -3.15 8.66 -0.47
N GLU A 46 -4.03 7.73 -0.86
CA GLU A 46 -3.91 6.31 -0.58
C GLU A 46 -2.62 5.71 -1.14
N ALA A 47 -2.20 6.13 -2.34
CA ALA A 47 -0.95 5.70 -2.92
C ALA A 47 0.28 6.20 -2.13
N CYS A 48 0.22 7.43 -1.58
CA CYS A 48 1.26 7.93 -0.68
C CYS A 48 1.29 7.16 0.64
N GLU A 49 0.13 6.83 1.21
CA GLU A 49 0.01 6.01 2.42
C GLU A 49 0.58 4.60 2.20
N ALA A 50 0.23 3.98 1.07
CA ALA A 50 0.74 2.68 0.68
C ALA A 50 2.27 2.70 0.49
N ALA A 51 2.82 3.76 -0.11
CA ALA A 51 4.27 3.93 -0.26
C ALA A 51 5.00 4.05 1.09
N ALA A 52 4.44 4.81 2.04
CA ALA A 52 4.98 4.94 3.39
C ALA A 52 4.91 3.60 4.13
N LEU A 53 3.78 2.88 4.02
CA LEU A 53 3.57 1.58 4.65
C LEU A 53 4.51 0.50 4.08
N ALA A 54 4.72 0.49 2.76
CA ALA A 54 5.66 -0.41 2.09
C ALA A 54 7.10 -0.23 2.60
N THR A 55 7.49 1.00 2.91
CA THR A 55 8.82 1.29 3.49
C THR A 55 8.95 0.63 4.87
N LYS A 56 7.92 0.71 5.71
CA LYS A 56 7.89 0.01 7.01
C LYS A 56 8.00 -1.50 6.81
N TYR A 57 7.23 -2.08 5.89
CA TYR A 57 7.28 -3.52 5.61
C TYR A 57 8.66 -3.99 5.16
N ARG A 58 9.37 -3.23 4.31
CA ARG A 58 10.75 -3.55 3.93
C ARG A 58 11.69 -3.58 5.13
N VAL A 59 11.57 -2.61 6.04
CA VAL A 59 12.36 -2.57 7.27
C VAL A 59 12.06 -3.78 8.15
N PHE A 60 10.78 -4.10 8.37
CA PHE A 60 10.38 -5.28 9.14
C PHE A 60 10.90 -6.59 8.51
N ARG A 61 10.79 -6.76 7.19
CA ARG A 61 11.33 -7.94 6.49
C ARG A 61 12.84 -8.04 6.61
N LYS A 62 13.56 -6.92 6.57
CA LYS A 62 15.02 -6.91 6.78
C LYS A 62 15.42 -7.24 8.23
N ALA A 63 14.58 -6.88 9.21
CA ALA A 63 14.83 -7.15 10.62
C ALA A 63 14.49 -8.59 11.05
N HIS A 64 13.56 -9.25 10.35
CA HIS A 64 13.07 -10.59 10.67
C HIS A 64 13.45 -11.68 9.64
N GLY A 65 14.06 -11.29 8.51
CA GLY A 65 14.49 -12.18 7.44
C GLY A 65 15.96 -12.57 7.52
#